data_AF-A0A382VMX0-F1
#
_entry.id   AF-A0A382VMX0-F1
#
_cell.length_a   1.000
_cell.length_b   1.000
_cell.length_c   1.000
_cell.angle_alpha   90.00
_cell.angle_beta   90.00
_cell.angle_gamma   90.00
#
_symmetry.space_group_name_H-M   'P 1'
#
loop_
_entity.id
_entity.type
_entity.pdbx_description
1 polymer ?
#
loop_
_entity_poly.entity_id
_entity_poly.type
_entity_poly.pdbx_seq_one_letter_code
_entity_poly.pdbx_strand_id
1 'polypeptide(L)'
;MQIDTLADWPRIKGIDSVVVEQRGLLRIPVDFGDGDGTTLSLFVLRGREDGPVFHLLAGQHGTELNGCAAVDAFIEELDLSELKGTVLAVPVANPVCVAQGRQYPDFDDGLQKNMHLLWPGGPDGTYIERLAWA
;
A
#
# COMPACT_ATOMS: atom_id res chain seq x y z
N MET A 1 -4.91 -15.48 5.08
CA MET A 1 -4.50 -15.86 3.71
C MET A 1 -3.00 -15.72 3.69
N GLN A 2 -2.26 -16.83 3.53
CA GLN A 2 -0.82 -16.78 3.35
C GLN A 2 -0.56 -16.60 1.86
N ILE A 3 0.25 -15.63 1.49
CA ILE A 3 0.53 -15.27 0.10
C ILE A 3 2.03 -15.44 -0.08
N ASP A 4 2.42 -16.50 -0.76
CA ASP A 4 3.82 -16.92 -0.87
C ASP A 4 4.45 -16.44 -2.19
N THR A 5 3.64 -16.17 -3.22
CA THR A 5 4.09 -15.70 -4.53
C THR A 5 3.21 -14.56 -5.07
N LEU A 6 3.73 -13.80 -6.04
CA LEU A 6 2.97 -12.74 -6.72
C LEU A 6 1.77 -13.28 -7.52
N ALA A 7 1.86 -14.52 -8.02
CA ALA A 7 0.78 -15.18 -8.76
C ALA A 7 -0.44 -15.47 -7.88
N ASP A 8 -0.23 -15.58 -6.56
CA ASP A 8 -1.29 -15.79 -5.57
C ASP A 8 -2.00 -14.49 -5.19
N TRP A 9 -1.69 -13.36 -5.82
CA TRP A 9 -2.30 -12.07 -5.53
C TRP A 9 -3.44 -11.73 -6.52
N PRO A 10 -4.71 -12.08 -6.23
CA PRO A 10 -5.81 -11.96 -7.18
C PRO A 10 -6.24 -10.52 -7.51
N ARG A 11 -5.65 -9.49 -6.87
CA ARG A 11 -6.17 -8.10 -6.90
C ARG A 11 -5.28 -7.04 -7.55
N ILE A 12 -3.97 -7.26 -7.69
CA ILE A 12 -3.07 -6.23 -8.24
C ILE A 12 -2.86 -6.50 -9.72
N LYS A 13 -3.71 -5.88 -10.54
CA LYS A 13 -3.54 -5.89 -11.99
C LYS A 13 -2.23 -5.18 -12.36
N GLY A 14 -1.47 -5.79 -13.27
CA GLY A 14 -0.22 -5.21 -13.78
C GLY A 14 1.02 -5.49 -12.93
N ILE A 15 0.93 -6.28 -11.86
CA ILE A 15 2.12 -6.65 -11.07
C ILE A 15 3.18 -7.39 -11.90
N ASP A 16 2.73 -8.17 -12.87
CA ASP A 16 3.60 -8.90 -13.80
C ASP A 16 4.32 -7.99 -14.82
N SER A 17 3.89 -6.73 -14.98
CA SER A 17 4.58 -5.79 -15.88
C SER A 17 5.89 -5.27 -15.31
N VAL A 18 6.13 -5.45 -14.00
CA VAL A 18 7.40 -5.06 -13.36
C VAL A 18 8.37 -6.23 -13.49
N VAL A 19 9.34 -6.08 -14.38
CA VAL A 19 10.30 -7.16 -14.67
C VAL A 19 11.41 -7.22 -13.62
N VAL A 20 12.22 -8.28 -13.68
CA VAL A 20 13.35 -8.53 -12.80
C VAL A 20 14.34 -7.35 -12.82
N GLU A 21 14.95 -7.07 -11.66
CA GLU A 21 15.91 -5.97 -11.45
C GLU A 21 15.33 -4.57 -11.77
N GLN A 22 14.01 -4.42 -11.67
CA GLN A 22 13.34 -3.13 -11.81
C GLN A 22 12.59 -2.70 -10.56
N ARG A 23 12.53 -1.38 -10.40
CA ARG A 23 11.59 -0.69 -9.52
C ARG A 23 10.42 -0.23 -10.36
N GLY A 24 9.25 -0.79 -10.11
CA GLY A 24 7.99 -0.37 -10.72
C GLY A 24 7.13 0.40 -9.74
N LEU A 25 6.33 1.34 -10.25
CA LEU A 25 5.26 2.00 -9.50
C LEU A 25 3.93 1.65 -10.15
N LEU A 26 3.05 1.03 -9.37
CA LEU A 26 1.66 0.81 -9.71
C LEU A 26 0.79 1.80 -8.96
N ARG A 27 -0.16 2.40 -9.67
CA ARG A 27 -1.16 3.29 -9.10
C ARG A 27 -2.45 2.51 -8.94
N ILE A 28 -2.86 2.29 -7.69
CA ILE A 28 -4.06 1.52 -7.37
C ILE A 28 -5.19 2.52 -7.07
N PRO A 29 -6.13 2.73 -7.99
CA PRO A 29 -7.27 3.60 -7.73
C PRO A 29 -8.18 2.95 -6.68
N VAL A 30 -8.66 3.76 -5.74
CA VAL A 30 -9.61 3.35 -4.70
C VAL A 30 -10.81 4.27 -4.78
N ASP A 31 -11.96 3.70 -5.11
CA ASP A 31 -13.26 4.38 -5.10
C ASP A 31 -13.83 4.37 -3.68
N PHE A 32 -14.28 5.53 -3.20
CA PHE A 32 -14.86 5.70 -1.87
C PHE A 32 -16.37 5.43 -1.82
N GLY A 33 -17.01 5.21 -2.97
CA GLY A 33 -18.42 4.80 -3.09
C GLY A 33 -19.40 5.96 -3.21
N ASP A 34 -18.93 7.20 -3.17
CA ASP A 34 -19.71 8.44 -3.30
C ASP A 34 -19.39 9.24 -4.57
N GLY A 35 -18.61 8.64 -5.48
CA GLY A 35 -18.13 9.28 -6.71
C GLY A 35 -16.79 10.00 -6.56
N ASP A 36 -16.22 10.03 -5.34
CA ASP A 36 -14.83 10.44 -5.09
C ASP A 36 -13.92 9.22 -4.91
N GLY A 37 -12.61 9.47 -4.83
CA GLY A 37 -11.64 8.42 -4.59
C GLY A 37 -10.22 8.93 -4.41
N THR A 38 -9.32 7.99 -4.26
CA THR A 38 -7.89 8.28 -4.17
C THR A 38 -7.07 7.26 -4.96
N THR A 39 -5.75 7.37 -4.88
CA THR A 39 -4.82 6.45 -5.51
C THR A 39 -3.73 6.07 -4.53
N LEU A 40 -3.55 4.77 -4.30
CA LEU A 40 -2.41 4.25 -3.56
C LEU A 40 -1.22 4.06 -4.50
N SER A 41 -0.03 4.38 -3.98
CA SER A 41 1.24 4.12 -4.64
C SER A 41 1.81 2.79 -4.14
N LEU A 42 1.78 1.78 -4.99
CA LEU A 42 2.42 0.50 -4.74
C LEU A 42 3.74 0.42 -5.53
N PHE A 43 4.84 0.41 -4.80
CA PHE A 43 6.15 0.13 -5.37
C PHE A 43 6.38 -1.38 -5.40
N VAL A 44 6.84 -1.87 -6.54
CA VAL A 44 7.20 -3.26 -6.76
C VAL A 44 8.70 -3.30 -7.03
N LEU A 45 9.45 -3.92 -6.11
CA LEU A 45 10.90 -4.02 -6.15
C LEU A 45 11.25 -5.49 -6.37
N ARG A 46 11.57 -5.87 -7.61
CA ARG A 46 11.86 -7.27 -7.96
C ARG A 46 13.36 -7.52 -8.00
N GLY A 47 13.81 -8.45 -7.19
CA GLY A 47 15.20 -8.89 -7.14
C GLY A 47 15.59 -9.74 -8.35
N ARG A 48 16.89 -10.04 -8.48
CA ARG A 48 17.44 -10.82 -9.60
C ARG A 48 16.99 -12.27 -9.60
N GLU A 49 16.84 -12.85 -8.41
CA GLU A 49 16.44 -14.24 -8.22
C GLU A 49 15.03 -14.33 -7.66
N ASP A 50 14.30 -15.39 -8.02
CA ASP A 50 13.02 -15.71 -7.40
C ASP A 50 13.19 -15.97 -5.89
N GLY A 51 12.14 -15.67 -5.13
CA GLY A 51 12.17 -15.75 -3.67
C GLY A 51 10.86 -15.27 -3.05
N PRO A 52 10.81 -15.09 -1.71
CA PRO A 52 9.59 -14.69 -1.02
C PRO A 52 9.11 -13.29 -1.41
N VAL A 53 7.83 -13.03 -1.18
CA VAL A 53 7.24 -11.69 -1.28
C VAL A 53 7.19 -11.07 0.12
N PHE A 54 7.76 -9.88 0.27
CA PHE A 54 7.74 -9.11 1.52
C PHE A 54 6.89 -7.85 1.36
N HIS A 55 6.01 -7.59 2.33
CA HIS A 55 5.13 -6.43 2.35
C HIS A 55 5.61 -5.38 3.33
N LEU A 56 5.81 -4.16 2.83
CA LEU A 56 6.26 -3.03 3.63
C LEU A 56 5.24 -1.90 3.49
N LEU A 57 4.53 -1.56 4.57
CA LEU A 57 3.57 -0.45 4.55
C LEU A 57 3.82 0.55 5.67
N ALA A 58 3.56 1.82 5.37
CA ALA A 58 3.57 2.91 6.32
C ALA A 58 2.39 3.88 6.07
N GLY A 59 2.32 4.95 6.86
CA GLY A 59 1.33 6.01 6.68
C GLY A 59 -0.11 5.56 6.89
N GLN A 60 -0.35 4.66 7.86
CA GLN A 60 -1.73 4.29 8.25
C GLN A 60 -2.44 5.44 8.94
N HIS A 61 -1.69 6.24 9.70
CA HIS A 61 -2.12 7.46 10.33
C HIS A 61 -1.34 8.65 9.77
N GLY A 62 -2.00 9.79 9.63
CA GLY A 62 -1.41 10.99 9.01
C GLY A 62 -0.33 11.68 9.83
N THR A 63 -0.22 11.34 11.12
CA THR A 63 0.79 11.89 12.03
C THR A 63 2.04 11.02 12.14
N GLU A 64 2.11 9.88 11.44
CA GLU A 64 3.18 8.87 11.52
C GLU A 64 4.12 8.93 10.30
N LEU A 65 4.66 10.12 10.02
CA LEU A 65 5.43 10.40 8.79
C LEU A 65 6.83 9.78 8.76
N ASN A 66 7.40 9.45 9.92
CA ASN A 66 8.72 8.80 10.02
C ASN A 66 8.75 7.44 9.31
N GLY A 67 7.66 6.67 9.38
CA GLY A 67 7.53 5.42 8.64
C GLY A 67 7.50 5.65 7.13
N CYS A 68 6.72 6.65 6.68
CA CYS A 68 6.62 6.99 5.26
C CYS A 68 8.01 7.32 4.68
N ALA A 69 8.75 8.21 5.33
CA ALA A 69 10.08 8.62 4.91
C ALA A 69 11.10 7.45 4.93
N ALA A 70 10.99 6.54 5.91
CA ALA A 70 11.86 5.37 5.97
C ALA A 70 11.56 4.38 4.82
N VAL A 71 10.29 4.18 4.47
CA VAL A 71 9.90 3.33 3.34
C VAL A 71 10.34 3.95 2.02
N ASP A 72 10.21 5.27 1.84
CA ASP A 72 10.69 5.98 0.65
C ASP A 72 12.22 5.83 0.49
N ALA A 73 12.98 6.08 1.56
CA ALA A 73 14.44 5.88 1.54
C ALA A 73 14.81 4.42 1.24
N PHE A 74 14.11 3.45 1.85
CA PHE A 74 14.32 2.04 1.57
C PHE A 74 14.08 1.68 0.09
N ILE A 75 13.02 2.21 -0.52
CA ILE A 75 12.72 2.00 -1.94
C ILE A 75 13.87 2.51 -2.83
N GLU A 76 14.41 3.68 -2.51
CA GLU A 76 15.52 4.29 -3.26
C GLU A 76 16.82 3.49 -3.08
N GLU A 77 17.17 3.15 -1.85
CA GLU A 77 18.47 2.60 -1.48
C GLU A 77 18.61 1.08 -1.69
N LEU A 78 17.50 0.32 -1.78
CA LEU A 78 17.56 -1.15 -1.88
C LEU A 78 18.29 -1.63 -3.15
N ASP A 79 19.41 -2.33 -3.01
CA ASP A 79 20.09 -2.95 -4.14
C ASP A 79 19.31 -4.18 -4.64
N LEU A 80 18.70 -4.08 -5.83
CA LEU A 80 17.93 -5.16 -6.42
C LEU A 80 18.80 -6.32 -6.90
N SER A 81 20.10 -6.10 -7.14
CA SER A 81 21.01 -7.15 -7.59
C SER A 81 21.35 -8.14 -6.47
N GLU A 82 21.22 -7.70 -5.21
CA GLU A 82 21.40 -8.53 -4.02
C GLU A 82 20.07 -9.12 -3.49
N LEU A 83 18.93 -8.59 -3.95
CA LEU A 83 17.60 -9.03 -3.54
C LEU A 83 17.23 -10.38 -4.18
N LYS A 84 16.75 -11.31 -3.34
CA LYS A 84 16.09 -12.56 -3.76
C LYS A 84 14.61 -12.50 -3.40
N GLY A 85 13.74 -12.49 -4.39
CA GLY A 85 12.29 -12.31 -4.22
C GLY A 85 11.81 -10.92 -4.60
N THR A 86 10.72 -10.48 -3.98
CA THR A 86 10.06 -9.21 -4.31
C THR A 86 9.67 -8.46 -3.04
N VAL A 87 9.87 -7.14 -3.02
CA VAL A 87 9.27 -6.26 -2.01
C VAL A 87 8.12 -5.48 -2.64
N LEU A 88 6.97 -5.51 -1.97
CA LEU A 88 5.80 -4.69 -2.24
C LEU A 88 5.71 -3.61 -1.18
N ALA A 89 5.98 -2.36 -1.57
CA ALA A 89 6.09 -1.24 -0.66
C ALA A 89 4.98 -0.20 -0.89
N VAL A 90 4.28 0.19 0.18
CA VAL A 90 3.26 1.24 0.17
C VAL A 90 3.65 2.29 1.23
N PRO A 91 4.34 3.38 0.85
CA PRO A 91 4.80 4.39 1.79
C PRO A 91 3.65 5.07 2.54
N VAL A 92 2.51 5.26 1.85
CA VAL A 92 1.32 5.93 2.37
C VAL A 92 0.09 5.07 2.10
N ALA A 93 -0.34 4.35 3.13
CA ALA A 93 -1.52 3.49 3.09
C ALA A 93 -2.84 4.26 3.26
N ASN A 94 -2.82 5.39 3.96
CA ASN A 94 -3.97 6.27 4.15
C ASN A 94 -3.65 7.71 3.65
N PRO A 95 -3.71 7.95 2.33
CA PRO A 95 -3.37 9.24 1.75
C PRO A 95 -4.30 10.38 2.23
N VAL A 96 -5.54 10.08 2.60
CA VAL A 96 -6.49 11.06 3.13
C VAL A 96 -6.01 11.61 4.47
N CYS A 97 -5.71 10.73 5.44
CA CYS A 97 -5.24 11.16 6.75
C CYS A 97 -3.87 11.85 6.68
N VAL A 98 -2.95 11.35 5.85
CA VAL A 98 -1.64 11.98 5.62
C VAL A 98 -1.79 13.38 5.05
N ALA A 99 -2.64 13.58 4.03
CA ALA A 99 -2.90 14.90 3.48
C ALA A 99 -3.53 15.87 4.49
N GLN A 100 -4.34 15.35 5.43
CA GLN A 100 -4.94 16.13 6.50
C GLN A 100 -4.00 16.38 7.69
N GLY A 101 -2.89 15.64 7.79
CA GLY A 101 -1.99 15.67 8.95
C GLY A 101 -2.66 15.17 10.24
N ARG A 102 -3.60 14.22 10.13
CA ARG A 102 -4.42 13.74 11.25
C ARG A 102 -4.34 12.23 11.43
N GLN A 103 -4.53 11.79 12.66
CA GLN A 103 -4.58 10.36 12.97
C GLN A 103 -5.86 9.70 12.43
N TYR A 104 -6.97 10.43 12.44
CA TYR A 104 -8.29 9.99 11.98
C TYR A 104 -8.85 11.00 10.97
N PRO A 105 -9.72 10.59 10.05
CA PRO A 105 -10.37 11.51 9.12
C PRO A 105 -11.31 12.52 9.77
N ASP A 106 -11.50 13.61 9.04
CA ASP A 106 -12.46 14.67 9.39
C ASP A 106 -13.91 14.35 9.02
N PHE A 107 -14.12 13.44 8.06
CA PHE A 107 -15.41 13.28 7.38
C PHE A 107 -16.06 11.90 7.54
N ASP A 108 -15.54 11.03 8.40
CA ASP A 108 -16.14 9.72 8.64
C ASP A 108 -17.26 9.87 9.66
N ASP A 109 -18.52 9.90 9.18
CA ASP A 109 -19.84 9.61 9.80
C ASP A 109 -20.07 9.70 11.34
N GLY A 110 -19.21 10.39 12.08
CA GLY A 110 -19.10 10.34 13.54
C GLY A 110 -18.22 9.20 14.08
N LEU A 111 -17.71 8.29 13.26
CA LEU A 111 -16.81 7.22 13.68
C LEU A 111 -15.37 7.62 13.36
N GLN A 112 -14.57 7.96 14.37
CA GLN A 112 -13.12 8.10 14.21
C GLN A 112 -12.51 6.72 13.92
N LYS A 113 -12.65 6.23 12.69
CA LYS A 113 -12.20 4.89 12.34
C LYS A 113 -10.69 4.87 12.21
N ASN A 114 -10.08 4.06 13.06
CA ASN A 114 -8.66 3.76 13.01
C ASN A 114 -8.43 2.66 11.96
N MET A 115 -7.68 2.94 10.89
CA MET A 115 -7.42 1.98 9.82
C MET A 115 -6.78 0.67 10.33
N HIS A 116 -5.94 0.74 11.38
CA HIS A 116 -5.30 -0.44 11.95
C HIS A 116 -6.32 -1.46 12.51
N LEU A 117 -7.54 -1.02 12.85
CA LEU A 117 -8.60 -1.89 13.38
C LEU A 117 -9.55 -2.41 12.30
N LEU A 118 -9.40 -1.96 11.05
CA LEU A 118 -10.38 -2.22 9.98
C LEU A 118 -9.94 -3.28 8.99
N TRP A 119 -8.73 -3.83 9.10
CA TRP A 119 -8.29 -4.93 8.23
C TRP A 119 -9.21 -6.16 8.41
N PRO A 120 -9.65 -6.84 7.32
CA PRO A 120 -9.22 -6.70 5.92
C PRO A 120 -10.03 -5.68 5.09
N GLY A 121 -10.86 -4.86 5.72
CA GLY A 121 -11.72 -3.89 5.05
C GLY A 121 -12.92 -4.51 4.35
N GLY A 122 -13.56 -3.74 3.48
CA GLY A 122 -14.63 -4.22 2.62
C GLY A 122 -14.92 -3.27 1.44
N PRO A 123 -15.27 -3.80 0.25
CA PRO A 123 -15.51 -2.99 -0.94
C PRO A 123 -16.78 -2.13 -0.83
N ASP A 124 -17.70 -2.49 0.07
CA ASP A 124 -18.96 -1.78 0.32
C ASP A 124 -18.93 -0.99 1.65
N GLY A 125 -17.78 -0.92 2.32
CA GLY A 125 -17.61 -0.24 3.62
C GLY A 125 -17.42 1.27 3.49
N THR A 126 -17.01 1.92 4.59
CA THR A 126 -16.59 3.33 4.51
C THR A 126 -15.32 3.48 3.71
N TYR A 127 -14.95 4.72 3.39
CA TYR A 127 -13.77 4.99 2.57
C TYR A 127 -12.48 4.35 3.15
N ILE A 128 -12.32 4.27 4.50
CA ILE A 128 -11.18 3.58 5.14
C ILE A 128 -11.27 2.07 4.97
N GLU A 129 -12.46 1.48 5.11
CA GLU A 129 -12.66 0.05 4.89
C GLU A 129 -12.39 -0.32 3.42
N ARG A 130 -12.70 0.57 2.48
CA ARG A 130 -12.36 0.43 1.06
C ARG A 130 -10.85 0.56 0.81
N LEU A 131 -10.16 1.46 1.51
CA LEU A 131 -8.69 1.56 1.48
C LEU A 131 -8.02 0.30 2.02
N ALA A 132 -8.46 -0.22 3.17
CA ALA A 132 -7.92 -1.44 3.76
C ALA A 132 -8.21 -2.70 2.91
N TRP A 133 -9.23 -2.64 2.05
CA TRP A 133 -9.61 -3.73 1.15
C TRP A 133 -8.82 -3.80 -0.16
N ALA A 134 -8.35 -2.65 -0.64
CA ALA A 134 -7.67 -2.47 -1.92
C ALA A 134 -6.30 -3.17 -1.95
#